data_AF-A0A1V5NBS8-F1
#
_entry.id   AF-A0A1V5NBS8-F1
#
_cell.length_a   1.000
_cell.length_b   1.000
_cell.length_c   1.000
_cell.angle_alpha   90.00
_cell.angle_beta   90.00
_cell.angle_gamma   90.00
#
_symmetry.space_group_name_H-M   'P 1'
#
loop_
_entity.id
_entity.type
_entity.pdbx_description
1 polymer ?
#
loop_
_entity_poly.entity_id
_entity_poly.type
_entity_poly.pdbx_seq_one_letter_code
_entity_poly.pdbx_strand_id
1 'polypeptide(L)'
;MKMSLEERRKAAIEKRLSIIPKPYKNTYEKAVSRKSMRAALKAQCLECVNWEKSEIRNCTALGCPLWAYRPYQEVLKSSVKR
;
A
#
# COMPACT_ATOMS: atom_id res chain seq x y z
N MET A 1 -32.74 4.56 -7.83
CA MET A 1 -31.94 5.56 -7.08
C MET A 1 -30.49 5.44 -7.49
N LYS A 2 -29.79 6.54 -7.81
CA LYS A 2 -28.34 6.53 -8.06
C LYS A 2 -27.62 6.84 -6.75
N MET A 3 -26.67 6.00 -6.34
CA MET A 3 -25.82 6.27 -5.18
C MET A 3 -24.91 7.49 -5.43
N SER A 4 -24.60 8.26 -4.39
CA SER A 4 -23.61 9.34 -4.43
C SER A 4 -22.18 8.81 -4.65
N LEU A 5 -21.25 9.70 -4.96
CA LEU A 5 -19.83 9.35 -5.12
C LEU A 5 -19.23 8.81 -3.81
N GLU A 6 -19.54 9.44 -2.68
CA GLU A 6 -19.03 9.05 -1.36
C GLU A 6 -19.56 7.68 -0.93
N GLU A 7 -20.84 7.39 -1.17
CA GLU A 7 -21.42 6.07 -0.88
C GLU A 7 -20.76 4.97 -1.72
N ARG A 8 -20.55 5.24 -3.02
CA ARG A 8 -19.84 4.32 -3.92
C ARG A 8 -18.40 4.10 -3.47
N ARG A 9 -17.70 5.16 -3.06
CA ARG A 9 -16.33 5.10 -2.54
C ARG A 9 -16.26 4.30 -1.24
N LYS A 10 -17.19 4.53 -0.31
CA LYS A 10 -17.28 3.79 0.97
C LYS A 10 -17.50 2.29 0.73
N ALA A 11 -18.46 1.93 -0.12
CA ALA A 11 -18.73 0.54 -0.46
C ALA A 11 -17.52 -0.15 -1.12
N ALA A 12 -16.80 0.56 -2.00
CA ALA A 12 -15.58 0.04 -2.62
C ALA A 12 -14.46 -0.21 -1.60
N ILE A 13 -14.29 0.68 -0.62
CA ILE A 13 -13.32 0.52 0.48
C ILE A 13 -13.67 -0.70 1.33
N GLU A 14 -14.94 -0.86 1.70
CA GLU A 14 -15.43 -1.97 2.51
C GLU A 14 -15.23 -3.33 1.81
N LYS A 15 -15.56 -3.40 0.51
CA LYS A 15 -15.31 -4.58 -0.32
C LYS A 15 -13.81 -4.93 -0.37
N ARG A 16 -12.93 -3.93 -0.40
CA ARG A 16 -11.47 -4.17 -0.37
C ARG A 16 -11.05 -4.69 1.00
N LEU A 17 -11.52 -4.07 2.09
CA LEU A 17 -11.21 -4.47 3.46
C LEU A 17 -11.67 -5.90 3.83
N SER A 18 -12.67 -6.44 3.16
CA SER A 18 -13.14 -7.81 3.41
C SER A 18 -12.13 -8.88 2.97
N ILE A 19 -11.35 -8.62 1.91
CA ILE A 19 -10.37 -9.56 1.35
C ILE A 19 -8.94 -9.36 1.90
N ILE A 20 -8.68 -8.25 2.61
CA ILE A 20 -7.34 -7.93 3.14
C ILE A 20 -7.04 -8.78 4.39
N PRO A 21 -5.86 -9.40 4.50
CA PRO A 21 -5.46 -10.09 5.72
C PRO A 21 -5.45 -9.17 6.95
N LYS A 22 -5.91 -9.70 8.08
CA LYS A 22 -6.09 -8.95 9.35
C LYS A 22 -4.89 -8.06 9.73
N PRO A 23 -3.61 -8.49 9.61
CA PRO A 23 -2.47 -7.65 9.97
C PRO A 23 -2.34 -6.35 9.15
N TYR A 24 -2.92 -6.31 7.94
CA TYR A 24 -2.74 -5.20 7.02
C TYR A 24 -3.96 -4.27 6.91
N LYS A 25 -5.11 -4.65 7.48
CA LYS A 25 -6.34 -3.84 7.45
C LYS A 25 -6.12 -2.40 7.95
N ASN A 26 -5.48 -2.24 9.12
CA ASN A 26 -5.15 -0.91 9.67
C ASN A 26 -4.23 -0.09 8.75
N THR A 27 -3.30 -0.74 8.03
CA THR A 27 -2.46 -0.03 7.06
C THR A 27 -3.31 0.53 5.91
N TYR A 28 -4.25 -0.28 5.40
CA TYR A 28 -5.16 0.13 4.33
C TYR A 28 -6.16 1.20 4.78
N GLU A 29 -6.73 1.09 5.98
CA GLU A 29 -7.61 2.12 6.57
C GLU A 29 -6.91 3.49 6.68
N LYS A 30 -5.65 3.49 7.14
CA LYS A 30 -4.81 4.70 7.17
C LYS A 30 -4.52 5.26 5.78
N ALA A 31 -4.37 4.40 4.78
CA ALA A 31 -4.19 4.81 3.39
C ALA A 31 -5.43 5.55 2.84
N VAL A 32 -6.61 4.94 2.96
CA VAL A 32 -7.86 5.47 2.38
C VAL A 32 -8.42 6.69 3.13
N SER A 33 -8.04 6.88 4.39
CA SER A 33 -8.41 8.06 5.18
C SER A 33 -7.62 9.34 4.81
N ARG A 34 -6.69 9.28 3.84
CA ARG A 34 -5.82 10.40 3.41
C ARG A 34 -4.93 11.00 4.51
N LYS A 35 -4.77 10.31 5.63
CA LYS A 35 -3.97 10.79 6.78
C LYS A 35 -2.48 10.48 6.67
N SER A 36 -2.07 9.56 5.79
CA SER A 36 -0.67 9.15 5.69
C SER A 36 -0.28 8.67 4.28
N MET A 37 0.54 9.46 3.59
CA MET A 37 1.13 9.06 2.30
C MET A 37 2.01 7.82 2.43
N ARG A 38 2.73 7.66 3.55
CA ARG A 38 3.53 6.45 3.82
C ARG A 38 2.64 5.21 3.95
N ALA A 39 1.47 5.34 4.61
CA ALA A 39 0.51 4.23 4.69
C ALA A 39 -0.07 3.88 3.32
N ALA A 40 -0.37 4.88 2.48
CA ALA A 40 -0.84 4.66 1.11
C ALA A 40 0.19 3.92 0.25
N LEU A 41 1.45 4.36 0.26
CA LEU A 41 2.54 3.67 -0.43
C LEU A 41 2.73 2.23 0.07
N LYS A 42 2.69 2.04 1.39
CA LYS A 42 2.83 0.71 2.00
C LYS A 42 1.66 -0.21 1.63
N ALA A 43 0.43 0.27 1.68
CA ALA A 43 -0.76 -0.47 1.28
C ALA A 43 -0.69 -0.85 -0.20
N GLN A 44 -0.30 0.09 -1.07
CA GLN A 44 -0.14 -0.16 -2.51
C GLN A 44 0.90 -1.24 -2.81
N CYS A 45 2.05 -1.21 -2.12
CA CYS A 45 3.08 -2.22 -2.28
C CYS A 45 2.61 -3.59 -1.79
N LEU A 46 2.01 -3.66 -0.59
CA LEU A 46 1.47 -4.90 -0.04
C LEU A 46 0.42 -5.50 -0.97
N GLU A 47 -0.50 -4.69 -1.45
CA GLU A 47 -1.55 -5.13 -2.36
C GLU A 47 -1.03 -5.65 -3.70
N CYS A 48 -0.02 -4.98 -4.27
CA CYS A 48 0.62 -5.38 -5.52
C CYS A 48 1.22 -6.79 -5.44
N VAL A 49 1.80 -7.14 -4.29
CA VAL A 49 2.39 -8.47 -4.04
C VAL A 49 1.44 -9.41 -3.28
N ASN A 50 0.13 -9.22 -3.45
CA ASN A 50 -0.91 -10.07 -2.85
C ASN A 50 -0.80 -10.24 -1.33
N TRP A 51 -0.46 -9.15 -0.63
CA TRP A 51 -0.30 -9.07 0.82
C TRP A 51 0.84 -9.92 1.40
N GLU A 52 1.77 -10.38 0.56
CA GLU A 52 2.95 -11.10 1.00
C GLU A 52 4.11 -10.11 1.27
N LYS A 53 4.39 -9.85 2.54
CA LYS A 53 5.37 -8.82 2.95
C LYS A 53 6.78 -9.14 2.45
N SER A 54 7.17 -10.42 2.43
CA SER A 54 8.50 -10.84 1.98
C SER A 54 8.73 -10.50 0.51
N GLU A 55 7.69 -10.62 -0.31
CA GLU A 55 7.72 -10.31 -1.74
C GLU A 55 7.95 -8.84 -2.06
N ILE A 56 7.72 -7.91 -1.12
CA ILE A 56 8.11 -6.51 -1.32
C ILE A 56 9.64 -6.40 -1.43
N ARG A 57 10.38 -7.17 -0.63
CA ARG A 57 11.84 -7.19 -0.65
C ARG A 57 12.38 -7.90 -1.90
N ASN A 58 11.69 -8.96 -2.32
CA ASN A 58 12.05 -9.76 -3.50
C ASN A 58 11.53 -9.18 -4.83
N CYS A 59 10.69 -8.13 -4.78
CA CYS A 59 10.00 -7.65 -5.97
C CYS A 59 10.98 -7.14 -7.03
N THR A 60 10.95 -7.78 -8.20
CA THR A 60 11.85 -7.56 -9.35
C THR A 60 11.34 -6.51 -10.34
N ALA A 61 10.25 -5.79 -10.02
CA ALA A 61 9.72 -4.70 -10.84
C ALA A 61 10.62 -3.45 -10.76
N LEU A 62 11.83 -3.52 -11.34
CA LEU A 62 12.86 -2.47 -11.27
C LEU A 62 12.39 -1.14 -11.88
N GLY A 63 11.56 -1.19 -12.93
CA GLY A 63 10.94 -0.02 -13.56
C GLY A 63 9.72 0.54 -12.81
N CYS A 64 9.40 0.01 -11.62
CA CYS A 64 8.27 0.51 -10.86
C CYS A 64 8.52 1.96 -10.41
N PRO A 65 7.60 2.91 -10.66
CA PRO A 65 7.76 4.30 -10.23
C PRO A 65 7.81 4.44 -8.70
N LEU A 66 7.36 3.43 -7.96
CA LEU A 66 7.42 3.40 -6.50
C LEU A 66 8.72 2.78 -5.96
N TRP A 67 9.66 2.35 -6.81
CA TRP A 67 10.89 1.65 -6.42
C TRP A 67 11.66 2.38 -5.31
N ALA A 68 11.89 3.68 -5.47
CA ALA A 68 12.63 4.52 -4.52
C ALA A 68 11.87 4.81 -3.21
N TYR A 69 10.56 4.53 -3.18
CA TYR A 69 9.69 4.78 -2.02
C TYR A 69 9.18 3.48 -1.39
N ARG A 70 9.67 2.33 -1.86
CA ARG A 70 9.19 1.02 -1.45
C ARG A 70 9.52 0.77 0.03
N PRO A 71 8.56 0.26 0.83
CA PRO A 71 8.85 -0.05 2.21
C PRO A 71 9.78 -1.28 2.30
N TYR A 72 10.46 -1.42 3.45
CA TYR A 72 11.27 -2.59 3.80
C TYR A 72 12.54 -2.83 2.96
N GLN A 73 12.99 -1.83 2.20
CA GLN A 73 14.33 -1.88 1.60
C GLN A 73 15.39 -1.69 2.70
N GLU A 74 16.28 -2.66 2.85
CA GLU A 74 17.40 -2.59 3.79
C GLU A 74 18.56 -1.73 3.24
N VAL A 75 18.57 -1.51 1.93
CA VAL A 75 19.74 -1.05 1.18
C VAL A 75 19.59 0.40 0.73
N LEU A 76 19.66 1.35 1.66
CA LEU A 76 20.04 2.75 1.37
C LEU A 76 20.78 3.44 2.54
N LYS A 77 21.31 2.68 3.52
CA LYS A 77 22.06 3.29 4.65
C LYS A 77 23.57 3.39 4.46
N SER A 78 24.15 2.91 3.35
CA SER A 78 25.62 2.72 3.26
C SER A 78 26.39 3.52 2.20
N SER A 79 25.78 4.28 1.27
CA SER A 79 26.61 4.85 0.17
C SER A 79 26.22 6.20 -0.44
N VAL A 80 25.31 6.99 0.15
CA VAL A 80 25.12 8.38 -0.31
C VAL A 80 25.47 9.34 0.81
N LYS A 81 26.75 9.72 0.88
CA LYS A 81 27.15 11.00 1.46
C LYS A 81 26.40 12.08 0.68
N ARG A 82 25.44 12.73 1.33
CA ARG A 82 25.01 14.08 0.99
C ARG A 82 25.63 15.03 2.01
#